data_AF-A0A4R2NWR0-F1
#
_entry.id   AF-A0A4R2NWR0-F1
#
_cell.length_a   1.000
_cell.length_b   1.000
_cell.length_c   1.000
_cell.angle_alpha   90.00
_cell.angle_beta   90.00
_cell.angle_gamma   90.00
#
_symmetry.space_group_name_H-M   'P 1'
#
loop_
_entity.id
_entity.type
_entity.pdbx_description
1 polymer ?
#
loop_
_entity_poly.entity_id
_entity_poly.type
_entity_poly.pdbx_seq_one_letter_code
_entity_poly.pdbx_strand_id
1 'polypeptide(L)'
;MKKCRLIFSILILLGVLSINIAGDAAAPDGCEKLGQIFKTQVKKQGDICRLSIPRKDISLVRNGQKIEAEAAGLGFMVNFEQVGNTTAITGEFALLGNEVNHVIDALRKGGINISAIHNHMIGETPKIYFLHMQGTGDPVKLAKTIKASIATTNGDKPMHVVPLKENQ
;
A
#
# COMPACT_ATOMS: atom_id res chain seq x y z
N MET A 1 -36.02 71.97 -23.88
CA MET A 1 -35.58 72.62 -22.62
C MET A 1 -34.36 71.87 -22.09
N LYS A 2 -33.38 72.62 -21.60
CA LYS A 2 -31.98 72.23 -21.34
C LYS A 2 -31.80 71.38 -20.06
N LYS A 3 -30.60 70.76 -19.99
CA LYS A 3 -29.81 70.32 -18.80
C LYS A 3 -30.02 68.84 -18.44
N CYS A 4 -29.07 68.07 -17.97
CA CYS A 4 -27.63 68.12 -17.61
C CYS A 4 -27.42 66.81 -16.80
N ARG A 5 -26.17 66.38 -16.59
CA ARG A 5 -25.68 65.36 -15.62
C ARG A 5 -25.34 64.01 -16.25
N LEU A 6 -24.25 63.33 -15.90
CA LEU A 6 -23.10 63.64 -15.06
C LEU A 6 -22.13 62.47 -15.29
N ILE A 7 -20.85 62.80 -15.47
CA ILE A 7 -19.74 61.86 -15.61
C ILE A 7 -19.65 61.00 -14.34
N PHE A 8 -19.67 59.67 -14.47
CA PHE A 8 -19.34 58.75 -13.37
C PHE A 8 -18.00 58.06 -13.65
N SER A 9 -17.06 58.41 -12.77
CA SER A 9 -15.73 57.90 -12.50
C SER A 9 -15.43 56.47 -12.95
N ILE A 10 -14.34 56.34 -13.73
CA ILE A 10 -13.62 55.08 -13.94
C ILE A 10 -12.88 54.75 -12.64
N LEU A 11 -13.41 53.80 -11.86
CA LEU A 11 -12.70 53.16 -10.76
C LEU A 11 -11.71 52.16 -11.38
N ILE A 12 -10.42 52.49 -11.39
CA ILE A 12 -9.36 51.55 -11.75
C ILE A 12 -9.19 50.58 -10.57
N LEU A 13 -9.79 49.39 -10.71
CA LEU A 13 -9.57 48.28 -9.79
C LEU A 13 -8.19 47.67 -10.13
N LEU A 14 -7.17 47.97 -9.31
CA LEU A 14 -5.89 47.25 -9.35
C LEU A 14 -6.14 45.77 -9.04
N GLY A 15 -6.20 44.94 -10.09
CA GLY A 15 -6.16 43.49 -9.95
C GLY A 15 -4.78 43.06 -9.48
N VAL A 16 -4.66 42.68 -8.21
CA VAL A 16 -3.48 41.98 -7.71
C VAL A 16 -3.51 40.58 -8.32
N LEU A 17 -2.73 40.38 -9.37
CA LEU A 17 -2.55 39.07 -9.99
C LEU A 17 -1.74 38.21 -9.01
N SER A 18 -2.44 37.42 -8.21
CA SER A 18 -1.82 36.39 -7.39
C SER A 18 -1.23 35.35 -8.34
N ILE A 19 0.10 35.35 -8.49
CA ILE A 19 0.82 34.28 -9.17
C ILE A 19 0.67 33.05 -8.27
N ASN A 20 -0.24 32.15 -8.61
CA ASN A 20 -0.22 30.80 -8.08
C ASN A 20 1.05 30.14 -8.62
N ILE A 21 2.09 30.08 -7.81
CA ILE A 21 3.18 29.13 -8.04
C ILE A 21 2.60 27.77 -7.65
N ALA A 22 1.90 27.13 -8.59
CA ALA A 22 1.58 25.72 -8.51
C ALA A 22 2.88 24.94 -8.81
N GLY A 23 3.76 24.90 -7.82
CA GLY A 23 4.79 23.88 -7.73
C GLY A 23 4.14 22.64 -7.14
N ASP A 24 3.43 21.88 -7.97
CA ASP A 24 3.13 20.48 -7.65
C ASP A 24 2.99 19.73 -8.97
N ALA A 25 4.10 19.14 -9.41
CA ALA A 25 4.01 17.98 -10.29
C ALA A 25 3.52 16.83 -9.42
N ALA A 26 2.21 16.82 -9.12
CA ALA A 26 1.56 15.66 -8.56
C ALA A 26 1.86 14.48 -9.50
N ALA A 27 2.63 13.51 -9.02
CA ALA A 27 2.85 12.28 -9.75
C ALA A 27 1.48 11.67 -10.10
N PRO A 28 1.20 11.36 -11.38
CA PRO A 28 -0.04 10.71 -11.76
C PRO A 28 -0.14 9.38 -11.01
N ASP A 29 -1.22 9.27 -10.23
CA ASP A 29 -1.85 8.14 -9.54
C ASP A 29 -1.07 6.95 -8.97
N GLY A 30 0.27 6.86 -8.96
CA GLY A 30 1.06 5.61 -8.83
C GLY A 30 0.51 4.47 -7.94
N CYS A 31 -0.18 4.76 -6.84
CA CYS A 31 -0.95 3.78 -6.08
C CYS A 31 -2.03 3.02 -6.89
N GLU A 32 -2.76 3.66 -7.82
CA GLU A 32 -3.76 3.02 -8.67
C GLU A 32 -3.10 1.98 -9.60
N LYS A 33 -1.98 2.34 -10.24
CA LYS A 33 -1.17 1.40 -11.02
C LYS A 33 -0.70 0.21 -10.18
N LEU A 34 -0.28 0.43 -8.93
CA LEU A 34 0.02 -0.66 -7.99
C LEU A 34 -1.24 -1.52 -7.73
N GLY A 35 -2.40 -0.89 -7.52
CA GLY A 35 -3.67 -1.57 -7.34
C GLY A 35 -4.06 -2.47 -8.53
N GLN A 36 -3.82 -2.01 -9.76
CA GLN A 36 -4.01 -2.81 -10.98
C GLN A 36 -3.08 -4.05 -11.00
N ILE A 37 -1.82 -3.90 -10.58
CA ILE A 37 -0.87 -5.02 -10.47
C ILE A 37 -1.37 -6.04 -9.45
N PHE A 38 -1.75 -5.60 -8.26
CA PHE A 38 -2.19 -6.50 -7.18
C PHE A 38 -3.62 -7.00 -7.33
N LYS A 39 -4.42 -6.39 -8.23
CA LYS A 39 -5.87 -6.62 -8.36
C LYS A 39 -6.62 -6.38 -7.05
N THR A 40 -6.21 -5.36 -6.30
CA THR A 40 -6.84 -4.93 -5.05
C THR A 40 -6.59 -3.45 -4.83
N GLN A 41 -7.32 -2.83 -3.91
CA GLN A 41 -7.10 -1.43 -3.55
C GLN A 41 -5.74 -1.26 -2.85
N VAL A 42 -4.97 -0.28 -3.32
CA VAL A 42 -3.77 0.23 -2.63
C VAL A 42 -4.09 1.62 -2.13
N LYS A 43 -4.08 1.81 -0.81
CA LYS A 43 -4.52 3.06 -0.18
C LYS A 43 -3.39 4.08 -0.17
N LYS A 44 -3.65 5.30 -0.63
CA LYS A 44 -2.72 6.43 -0.48
C LYS A 44 -2.87 7.05 0.92
N GLN A 45 -1.76 7.25 1.64
CA GLN A 45 -1.69 7.96 2.91
C GLN A 45 -0.50 8.93 2.86
N GLY A 46 -0.77 10.22 2.67
CA GLY A 46 0.29 11.18 2.30
C GLY A 46 0.98 10.72 1.02
N ASP A 47 2.31 10.58 1.07
CA ASP A 47 3.15 10.13 -0.05
C ASP A 47 3.37 8.60 -0.09
N ILE A 48 2.73 7.85 0.81
CA ILE A 48 2.88 6.41 0.93
C ILE A 48 1.70 5.70 0.25
N CYS A 49 1.99 4.78 -0.67
CA CYS A 49 1.02 3.81 -1.18
C CYS A 49 1.08 2.53 -0.34
N ARG A 50 0.00 2.20 0.35
CA ARG A 50 -0.09 1.06 1.26
C ARG A 50 -0.93 -0.08 0.67
N LEU A 51 -0.26 -1.20 0.40
CA LEU A 51 -0.90 -2.48 0.14
C LEU A 51 -1.24 -3.14 1.49
N SER A 52 -2.46 -3.66 1.60
CA SER A 52 -2.86 -4.51 2.74
C SER A 52 -3.81 -5.59 2.25
N ILE A 53 -3.38 -6.84 2.31
CA ILE A 53 -4.17 -8.01 1.96
C ILE A 53 -4.29 -8.90 3.20
N PRO A 54 -5.46 -8.98 3.85
CA PRO A 54 -5.63 -9.80 5.05
C PRO A 54 -5.57 -11.30 4.74
N ARG A 55 -4.90 -12.08 5.60
CA ARG A 55 -4.82 -13.56 5.52
C ARG A 55 -6.03 -14.21 6.19
N LYS A 56 -7.20 -14.06 5.56
CA LYS A 56 -8.47 -14.64 6.05
C LYS A 56 -8.55 -16.16 5.90
N ASP A 57 -7.61 -16.74 5.16
CA ASP A 57 -7.43 -18.18 4.98
C ASP A 57 -6.84 -18.87 6.21
N ILE A 58 -6.25 -18.13 7.14
CA ILE A 58 -5.65 -18.68 8.36
C ILE A 58 -6.67 -18.67 9.51
N SER A 59 -7.04 -19.85 9.99
CA SER A 59 -7.83 -20.00 11.22
C SER A 59 -6.91 -20.03 12.44
N LEU A 60 -6.71 -18.87 13.06
CA LEU A 60 -5.82 -18.72 14.21
C LEU A 60 -6.56 -18.97 15.53
N VAL A 61 -5.97 -19.82 16.38
CA VAL A 61 -6.39 -20.04 17.77
C VAL A 61 -5.23 -19.70 18.69
N ARG A 62 -5.50 -18.98 19.79
CA ARG A 62 -4.55 -18.72 20.87
C ARG A 62 -5.22 -19.05 22.20
N ASN A 63 -4.61 -19.93 23.00
CA ASN A 63 -5.16 -20.36 24.29
C ASN A 63 -6.63 -20.84 24.21
N GLY A 64 -6.95 -21.60 23.16
CA GLY A 64 -8.31 -22.11 22.93
C GLY A 64 -9.32 -21.09 22.40
N GLN A 65 -8.93 -19.82 22.21
CA GLN A 65 -9.79 -18.79 21.65
C GLN A 65 -9.43 -18.50 20.20
N LYS A 66 -10.43 -18.47 19.32
CA LYS A 66 -10.26 -18.00 17.94
C LYS A 66 -9.92 -16.51 17.95
N ILE A 67 -8.88 -16.14 17.20
CA ILE A 67 -8.48 -14.75 16.99
C ILE A 67 -8.72 -14.38 15.53
N GLU A 68 -9.39 -13.26 15.30
CA GLU A 68 -9.64 -12.77 13.94
C GLU A 68 -8.35 -12.26 13.28
N ALA A 69 -8.23 -12.48 11.97
CA ALA A 69 -7.01 -12.21 11.21
C ALA A 69 -6.55 -10.75 11.35
N GLU A 70 -7.47 -9.80 11.24
CA GLU A 70 -7.19 -8.38 11.40
C GLU A 70 -6.67 -8.03 12.81
N ALA A 71 -7.26 -8.61 13.86
CA ALA A 71 -6.86 -8.38 15.24
C ALA A 71 -5.47 -8.98 15.57
N ALA A 72 -5.10 -10.06 14.88
CA ALA A 72 -3.78 -10.68 14.99
C ALA A 72 -2.74 -10.09 14.01
N GLY A 73 -3.12 -9.11 13.18
CA GLY A 73 -2.23 -8.53 12.17
C GLY A 73 -1.87 -9.50 11.03
N LEU A 74 -2.69 -10.52 10.76
CA LEU A 74 -2.41 -11.49 9.71
C LEU A 74 -2.68 -10.89 8.33
N GLY A 75 -1.61 -10.64 7.58
CA GLY A 75 -1.73 -10.10 6.24
C GLY A 75 -0.42 -10.05 5.46
N PHE A 76 -0.55 -9.63 4.21
CA PHE A 76 0.55 -9.16 3.37
C PHE A 76 0.46 -7.63 3.30
N MET A 77 1.40 -6.95 3.94
CA MET A 77 1.42 -5.49 4.02
C MET A 77 2.71 -4.94 3.43
N VAL A 78 2.61 -3.96 2.54
CA VAL A 78 3.78 -3.30 1.94
C VAL A 78 3.48 -1.82 1.76
N ASN A 79 4.40 -0.98 2.22
CA ASN A 79 4.41 0.44 1.94
C ASN A 79 5.35 0.70 0.76
N PHE A 80 4.92 1.53 -0.17
CA PHE A 80 5.73 2.07 -1.26
C PHE A 80 5.83 3.57 -1.07
N GLU A 81 7.04 4.10 -1.02
CA GLU A 81 7.32 5.52 -0.82
C GLU A 81 8.31 5.99 -1.89
N GLN A 82 8.01 7.12 -2.53
CA GLN A 82 8.92 7.71 -3.50
C GLN A 82 10.06 8.43 -2.76
N VAL A 83 11.31 8.05 -3.06
CA VAL A 83 12.51 8.64 -2.50
C VAL A 83 13.39 9.14 -3.65
N GLY A 84 13.32 10.44 -3.94
CA GLY A 84 13.98 11.03 -5.10
C GLY A 84 13.48 10.38 -6.40
N ASN A 85 14.38 9.73 -7.15
CA ASN A 85 14.06 9.07 -8.42
C ASN A 85 13.80 7.56 -8.30
N THR A 86 13.77 7.00 -7.08
CA THR A 86 13.49 5.58 -6.83
C THR A 86 12.30 5.43 -5.90
N THR A 87 11.75 4.22 -5.80
CA THR A 87 10.79 3.86 -4.76
C THR A 87 11.51 3.03 -3.69
N ALA A 88 11.24 3.31 -2.42
CA ALA A 88 11.59 2.46 -1.30
C ALA A 88 10.35 1.66 -0.85
N ILE A 89 10.57 0.42 -0.41
CA ILE A 89 9.55 -0.41 0.22
C ILE A 89 9.99 -0.90 1.58
N THR A 90 9.02 -0.99 2.48
CA THR A 90 9.07 -1.78 3.70
C THR A 90 7.82 -2.64 3.76
N GLY A 91 7.93 -3.89 4.18
CA GLY A 91 6.78 -4.78 4.25
C GLY A 91 6.87 -5.83 5.35
N GLU A 92 5.72 -6.37 5.69
CA GLU A 92 5.53 -7.45 6.64
C GLU A 92 4.54 -8.47 6.06
N PHE A 93 4.95 -9.74 6.03
CA PHE A 93 4.10 -10.86 5.65
C PHE A 93 3.88 -11.79 6.85
N ALA A 94 2.62 -12.11 7.16
CA ALA A 94 2.25 -13.20 8.04
C ALA A 94 2.20 -14.53 7.26
N LEU A 95 3.03 -15.49 7.67
CA LEU A 95 3.29 -16.73 6.96
C LEU A 95 3.12 -17.95 7.85
N LEU A 96 2.63 -19.05 7.26
CA LEU A 96 2.75 -20.38 7.84
C LEU A 96 4.19 -20.88 7.72
N GLY A 97 4.62 -21.77 8.63
CA GLY A 97 6.01 -22.25 8.66
C GLY A 97 6.50 -22.88 7.34
N ASN A 98 5.61 -23.54 6.59
CA ASN A 98 5.91 -24.13 5.29
C ASN A 98 5.95 -23.13 4.12
N GLU A 99 5.53 -21.88 4.33
CA GLU A 99 5.53 -20.82 3.31
C GLU A 99 6.82 -19.97 3.37
N VAL A 100 7.47 -19.91 4.54
CA VAL A 100 8.56 -18.97 4.84
C VAL A 100 9.69 -19.01 3.80
N ASN A 101 10.26 -20.18 3.53
CA ASN A 101 11.41 -20.28 2.62
C ASN A 101 11.05 -19.98 1.17
N HIS A 102 9.86 -20.41 0.70
CA HIS A 102 9.42 -20.11 -0.67
C HIS A 102 9.24 -18.60 -0.90
N VAL A 103 8.70 -17.90 0.10
CA VAL A 103 8.55 -16.44 0.07
C VAL A 103 9.93 -15.76 0.09
N ILE A 104 10.84 -16.20 0.97
CA ILE A 104 12.21 -15.67 1.03
C ILE A 104 12.91 -15.79 -0.32
N ASP A 105 12.83 -16.96 -0.95
CA ASP A 105 13.48 -17.22 -2.23
C ASP A 105 12.90 -16.33 -3.34
N ALA A 106 11.58 -16.18 -3.39
CA ALA A 106 10.91 -15.31 -4.35
C ALA A 106 11.27 -13.82 -4.17
N LEU A 107 11.31 -13.34 -2.92
CA LEU A 107 11.70 -11.96 -2.59
C LEU A 107 13.17 -11.69 -2.97
N ARG A 108 14.09 -12.59 -2.57
CA ARG A 108 15.53 -12.46 -2.87
C ARG A 108 15.82 -12.54 -4.36
N LYS A 109 15.14 -13.40 -5.11
CA LYS A 109 15.26 -13.48 -6.58
C LYS A 109 14.88 -12.15 -7.26
N GLY A 110 13.98 -11.38 -6.67
CA GLY A 110 13.61 -10.06 -7.14
C GLY A 110 14.41 -8.91 -6.54
N GLY A 111 15.44 -9.18 -5.74
CA GLY A 111 16.31 -8.17 -5.13
C GLY A 111 15.74 -7.50 -3.87
N ILE A 112 14.71 -8.08 -3.24
CA ILE A 112 14.16 -7.59 -1.98
C ILE A 112 14.86 -8.28 -0.82
N ASN A 113 15.34 -7.50 0.14
CA ASN A 113 16.07 -7.99 1.31
C ASN A 113 15.12 -8.35 2.45
N ILE A 114 15.45 -9.43 3.16
CA ILE A 114 14.75 -9.85 4.38
C ILE A 114 15.44 -9.15 5.57
N SER A 115 14.69 -8.35 6.33
CA SER A 115 15.22 -7.61 7.48
C SER A 115 15.01 -8.33 8.81
N ALA A 116 13.94 -9.11 8.97
CA ALA A 116 13.70 -9.92 10.16
C ALA A 116 12.70 -11.05 9.89
N ILE A 117 12.73 -12.08 10.75
CA ILE A 117 11.68 -13.10 10.86
C ILE A 117 11.45 -13.33 12.35
N HIS A 118 10.21 -13.21 12.81
CA HIS A 118 9.84 -13.39 14.23
C HIS A 118 8.38 -13.81 14.40
N ASN A 119 7.89 -13.89 15.64
CA ASN A 119 6.51 -14.25 15.95
C ASN A 119 5.89 -13.16 16.83
N HIS A 120 4.65 -12.75 16.55
CA HIS A 120 3.91 -11.78 17.38
C HIS A 120 3.24 -12.42 18.61
N MET A 121 3.05 -13.75 18.61
CA MET A 121 2.27 -14.46 19.63
C MET A 121 3.06 -15.63 20.23
N ILE A 122 2.59 -16.06 21.41
CA ILE A 122 2.98 -17.29 22.09
C ILE A 122 1.68 -18.07 22.38
N GLY A 123 1.74 -19.41 22.30
CA GLY A 123 0.57 -20.29 22.55
C GLY A 123 -0.46 -20.32 21.42
N GLU A 124 -0.10 -19.81 20.24
CA GLU A 124 -0.91 -19.80 19.03
C GLU A 124 -0.76 -21.09 18.21
N THR A 125 -1.83 -21.47 17.51
CA THR A 125 -1.91 -22.56 16.54
C THR A 125 -2.76 -22.13 15.35
N PRO A 126 -2.29 -22.30 14.10
CA PRO A 126 -0.94 -22.73 13.72
C PRO A 126 0.12 -21.68 14.12
N LYS A 127 1.41 -22.06 14.07
CA LYS A 127 2.51 -21.11 14.24
C LYS A 127 2.57 -20.13 13.08
N ILE A 128 2.64 -18.85 13.41
CA ILE A 128 2.67 -17.75 12.44
C ILE A 128 4.00 -17.02 12.56
N TYR A 129 4.70 -16.91 11.43
CA TYR A 129 5.94 -16.18 11.30
C TYR A 129 5.69 -14.86 10.58
N PHE A 130 6.19 -13.78 11.14
CA PHE A 130 6.14 -12.44 10.57
C PHE A 130 7.49 -12.13 9.94
N LEU A 131 7.50 -12.10 8.61
CA LEU A 131 8.67 -11.82 7.79
C LEU A 131 8.67 -10.35 7.41
N HIS A 132 9.71 -9.64 7.82
CA HIS A 132 9.95 -8.23 7.50
C HIS A 132 10.90 -8.12 6.30
N MET A 133 10.63 -7.17 5.43
CA MET A 133 11.41 -6.96 4.21
C MET A 133 11.60 -5.48 3.88
N GLN A 134 12.66 -5.19 3.13
CA GLN A 134 12.92 -3.87 2.58
C GLN A 134 13.58 -3.95 1.21
N GLY A 135 13.41 -2.91 0.41
CA GLY A 135 14.02 -2.84 -0.91
C GLY A 135 13.88 -1.45 -1.53
N THR A 136 14.68 -1.19 -2.56
CA THR A 136 14.60 0.03 -3.36
C THR A 136 14.66 -0.32 -4.84
N GLY A 137 13.99 0.47 -5.69
CA GLY A 137 14.05 0.33 -7.13
C GLY A 137 12.81 0.83 -7.85
N ASP A 138 12.61 0.33 -9.07
CA ASP A 138 11.42 0.62 -9.87
C ASP A 138 10.16 0.07 -9.18
N PRO A 139 9.12 0.91 -8.97
CA PRO A 139 7.92 0.52 -8.24
C PRO A 139 7.18 -0.65 -8.89
N VAL A 140 7.17 -0.75 -10.22
CA VAL A 140 6.49 -1.83 -10.94
C VAL A 140 7.23 -3.15 -10.76
N LYS A 141 8.56 -3.15 -10.82
CA LYS A 141 9.39 -4.33 -10.56
C LYS A 141 9.22 -4.80 -9.11
N LEU A 142 9.28 -3.89 -8.14
CA LEU A 142 9.05 -4.20 -6.73
C LEU A 142 7.66 -4.82 -6.53
N ALA A 143 6.62 -4.20 -7.08
CA ALA A 143 5.25 -4.70 -6.97
C ALA A 143 5.07 -6.10 -7.59
N LYS A 144 5.68 -6.36 -8.75
CA LYS A 144 5.66 -7.69 -9.38
C LYS A 144 6.37 -8.75 -8.54
N THR A 145 7.52 -8.42 -7.94
CA THR A 145 8.23 -9.32 -7.01
C THR A 145 7.37 -9.63 -5.79
N ILE A 146 6.79 -8.62 -5.14
CA ILE A 146 5.86 -8.79 -4.01
C ILE A 146 4.71 -9.71 -4.41
N LYS A 147 4.05 -9.44 -5.54
CA LYS A 147 2.94 -10.28 -6.03
C LYS A 147 3.37 -11.74 -6.28
N ALA A 148 4.55 -11.95 -6.87
CA ALA A 148 5.09 -13.29 -7.09
C ALA A 148 5.38 -14.02 -5.77
N SER A 149 5.92 -13.32 -4.77
CA SER A 149 6.18 -13.90 -3.45
C SER A 149 4.88 -14.30 -2.73
N ILE A 150 3.83 -13.47 -2.79
CA ILE A 150 2.49 -13.82 -2.28
C ILE A 150 1.93 -15.07 -2.98
N ALA A 151 2.14 -15.23 -4.28
CA ALA A 151 1.65 -16.41 -5.01
C ALA A 151 2.28 -17.73 -4.51
N THR A 152 3.42 -17.69 -3.82
CA THR A 152 4.08 -18.88 -3.26
C THR A 152 3.45 -19.40 -1.97
N THR A 153 2.56 -18.63 -1.33
CA THR A 153 1.91 -19.05 -0.07
C THR A 153 0.72 -19.99 -0.31
N ASN A 154 0.18 -20.02 -1.53
CA ASN A 154 -1.14 -20.61 -1.79
C ASN A 154 -1.14 -22.00 -2.40
N GLY A 155 -0.02 -22.75 -2.40
CA GLY A 155 0.09 -24.15 -2.88
C GLY A 155 -1.08 -24.62 -3.76
N ASP A 156 -1.00 -24.34 -5.08
CA ASP A 156 -1.97 -24.70 -6.13
C ASP A 156 -3.41 -24.12 -6.06
N LYS A 157 -3.76 -23.17 -5.17
CA LYS A 157 -5.06 -22.48 -5.23
C LYS A 157 -4.92 -21.02 -5.71
N PRO A 158 -5.68 -20.59 -6.75
CA PRO A 158 -5.66 -19.21 -7.20
C PRO A 158 -6.18 -18.27 -6.10
N MET A 159 -5.52 -17.13 -5.97
CA MET A 159 -5.85 -16.03 -5.05
C MET A 159 -7.34 -15.66 -5.17
N HIS A 160 -8.15 -16.05 -4.19
CA HIS A 160 -9.53 -15.56 -4.07
C HIS A 160 -9.48 -14.20 -3.36
N VAL A 161 -9.36 -13.13 -4.15
CA VAL A 161 -9.47 -11.77 -3.64
C VAL A 161 -10.93 -11.56 -3.22
N VAL A 162 -11.20 -11.52 -1.92
CA VAL A 162 -12.51 -11.14 -1.40
C VAL A 162 -12.63 -9.61 -1.53
N PRO A 163 -13.59 -9.08 -2.30
CA PRO A 163 -13.81 -7.65 -2.39
C PRO A 163 -14.14 -7.09 -1.00
N LEU A 164 -13.48 -6.00 -0.60
CA LEU A 164 -13.89 -5.26 0.59
C LEU A 164 -15.29 -4.71 0.34
N LYS A 165 -16.28 -5.15 1.11
CA LYS A 165 -17.62 -4.57 1.08
C LYS A 165 -17.52 -3.12 1.56
N GLU A 166 -17.91 -2.20 0.69
CA GLU A 166 -18.19 -0.81 1.06
C GLU A 166 -19.34 -0.84 2.09
N ASN A 167 -19.13 -0.24 3.25
CA ASN A 167 -20.14 -0.19 4.31
C ASN A 167 -21.35 0.63 3.85
N GLN A 168 -22.54 0.00 3.88
CA GLN A 168 -23.83 0.70 4.00
C GLN A 168 -24.14 0.94 5.48
#